data_AF-A0A817LM46-F1
#
_entry.id   AF-A0A817LM46-F1
#
_cell.length_a   1.000
_cell.length_b   1.000
_cell.length_c   1.000
_cell.angle_alpha   90.00
_cell.angle_beta   90.00
_cell.angle_gamma   90.00
#
_symmetry.space_group_name_H-M   'P 1'
#
loop_
_entity.id
_entity.type
_entity.pdbx_description
1 polymer ?
#
loop_
_entity_poly.entity_id
_entity_poly.type
_entity_poly.pdbx_seq_one_letter_code
_entity_poly.pdbx_strand_id
1 'polypeptide(L)'
;MMSLVLPDGYVVDLLGPFYGKNNDSSITKEILHTCTNLSNLCQDDDIQIVDRGFRDVAAEFEALGYDMKMPGLLDKNDKQLSTNDANESRLISKCRWVVESFHARFKKWRFFSERIDQSFLLNIGKLTRIVAACLNKYRPVLYDANSDHDKAIVQRIIDLLDRQSTLEKLVSSNQLSLRTN
;
A
#
# COMPACT_ATOMS: atom_id res chain seq x y z
N MET A 1 -8.67 10.85 4.66
CA MET A 1 -7.66 11.38 3.73
C MET A 1 -7.00 10.18 3.08
N MET A 2 -6.74 10.23 1.78
CA MET A 2 -5.99 9.21 1.04
C MET A 2 -4.57 9.71 0.82
N SER A 3 -3.54 8.88 1.03
CA SER A 3 -2.15 9.29 0.82
C SER A 3 -1.64 8.81 -0.54
N LEU A 4 -0.91 9.69 -1.25
CA LEU A 4 -0.13 9.32 -2.42
C LEU A 4 1.34 9.38 -2.04
N VAL A 5 2.01 8.23 -2.06
CA VAL A 5 3.38 8.07 -1.52
C VAL A 5 4.24 7.41 -2.59
N LEU A 6 5.42 7.98 -2.82
CA LEU A 6 6.42 7.42 -3.72
C LEU A 6 7.09 6.19 -3.11
N PRO A 7 7.71 5.32 -3.92
CA PRO A 7 8.41 4.14 -3.42
C PRO A 7 9.48 4.45 -2.37
N ASP A 8 10.13 5.61 -2.46
CA ASP A 8 11.17 6.10 -1.53
C ASP A 8 10.62 6.65 -0.20
N GLY A 9 9.30 6.73 -0.06
CA GLY A 9 8.63 7.20 1.14
C GLY A 9 8.31 8.68 1.18
N TYR A 10 8.58 9.45 0.12
CA TYR A 10 8.11 10.82 0.01
C TYR A 10 6.61 10.86 -0.27
N VAL A 11 5.90 11.69 0.49
CA VAL A 11 4.46 11.91 0.25
C VAL A 11 4.27 13.01 -0.76
N VAL A 12 3.61 12.70 -1.87
CA VAL A 12 3.32 13.68 -2.94
C VAL A 12 2.11 14.53 -2.54
N ASP A 13 1.03 13.89 -2.13
CA ASP A 13 -0.16 14.60 -1.63
C ASP A 13 -0.97 13.76 -0.63
N LEU A 14 -1.79 14.45 0.15
CA LEU A 14 -2.88 13.87 0.92
C LEU A 14 -4.22 14.37 0.37
N LEU A 15 -4.94 13.47 -0.28
CA LEU A 15 -6.22 13.74 -0.94
C LEU A 15 -7.38 13.68 0.06
N GLY A 16 -8.37 14.54 -0.15
CA GLY A 16 -9.54 14.73 0.72
C GLY A 16 -9.56 16.09 1.44
N PRO A 17 -10.30 16.22 2.56
CA PRO A 17 -10.93 15.15 3.34
C PRO A 17 -12.13 14.49 2.64
N PHE A 18 -12.40 13.23 2.96
CA PHE A 18 -13.55 12.46 2.47
C PHE A 18 -14.49 12.11 3.63
N TYR A 19 -15.77 11.94 3.34
CA TYR A 19 -16.74 11.49 4.35
C TYR A 19 -16.51 10.04 4.73
N GLY A 20 -16.53 9.73 6.03
CA GLY A 20 -16.31 8.36 6.54
C GLY A 20 -17.38 7.34 6.15
N LYS A 21 -18.50 7.77 5.55
CA LYS A 21 -19.51 6.86 4.98
C LYS A 21 -19.11 6.31 3.60
N ASN A 22 -18.20 6.98 2.91
CA ASN A 22 -17.71 6.54 1.61
C ASN A 22 -16.64 5.48 1.85
N ASN A 23 -16.73 4.35 1.16
CA ASN A 23 -15.71 3.32 1.21
C ASN A 23 -14.49 3.70 0.35
N ASP A 24 -13.39 2.99 0.55
CA ASP A 24 -12.11 3.26 -0.13
C ASP A 24 -12.24 3.18 -1.66
N SER A 25 -13.00 2.21 -2.17
CA SER A 25 -13.28 2.06 -3.60
C SER A 25 -13.95 3.32 -4.19
N SER A 26 -15.05 3.79 -3.59
CA SER A 26 -15.77 4.98 -4.08
C SER A 26 -14.92 6.24 -4.01
N ILE A 27 -14.15 6.42 -2.93
CA ILE A 27 -13.20 7.54 -2.79
C ILE A 27 -12.14 7.48 -3.89
N THR A 28 -11.63 6.29 -4.19
CA THR A 28 -10.56 6.12 -5.19
C THR A 28 -11.08 6.39 -6.60
N LYS A 29 -12.30 5.93 -6.94
CA LYS A 29 -12.92 6.29 -8.22
C LYS A 29 -13.04 7.81 -8.37
N GLU A 30 -13.53 8.48 -7.33
CA GLU A 30 -13.61 9.95 -7.32
C GLU A 30 -12.23 10.60 -7.53
N ILE A 31 -11.19 10.12 -6.85
CA ILE A 31 -9.81 10.59 -7.02
C ILE A 31 -9.33 10.40 -8.45
N LEU A 32 -9.44 9.19 -9.00
CA LEU A 32 -8.94 8.85 -10.34
C LEU A 32 -9.63 9.67 -11.44
N HIS A 33 -10.91 10.00 -11.27
CA HIS A 33 -11.64 10.83 -12.24
C HIS A 33 -11.43 12.35 -12.04
N THR A 34 -11.20 12.81 -10.82
CA THR A 34 -11.18 14.25 -10.50
C THR A 34 -9.77 14.82 -10.43
N CYS A 35 -8.77 13.98 -10.12
CA CYS A 35 -7.39 14.41 -10.02
C CYS A 35 -6.75 14.51 -11.42
N THR A 36 -6.95 15.65 -12.07
CA THR A 36 -6.42 15.93 -13.41
C THR A 36 -4.89 15.89 -13.50
N ASN A 37 -4.19 15.96 -12.36
CA ASN A 37 -2.73 15.96 -12.30
C ASN A 37 -2.13 14.58 -11.98
N LEU A 38 -2.95 13.55 -11.79
CA LEU A 38 -2.43 12.21 -11.47
C LEU A 38 -1.60 11.66 -12.63
N SER A 39 -1.99 11.94 -13.88
CA SER A 39 -1.21 11.64 -15.10
C SER A 39 0.07 12.48 -15.25
N ASN A 40 0.25 13.57 -14.49
CA ASN A 40 1.53 14.29 -14.45
C ASN A 40 2.52 13.63 -13.49
N LEU A 41 2.03 12.74 -12.62
CA LEU A 41 2.80 12.10 -11.56
C LEU A 41 3.04 10.61 -11.85
N CYS A 42 2.12 9.98 -12.54
CA CYS A 42 2.16 8.58 -12.93
C CYS A 42 2.12 8.45 -14.46
N GLN A 43 2.86 7.50 -14.99
CA GLN A 43 2.92 7.15 -16.41
C GLN A 43 2.21 5.83 -16.67
N ASP A 44 1.88 5.57 -17.94
CA ASP A 44 1.44 4.26 -18.38
C ASP A 44 2.45 3.19 -17.92
N ASP A 45 1.95 2.02 -17.53
CA ASP A 45 2.67 0.88 -16.94
C ASP A 45 3.24 1.11 -15.52
N ASP A 46 2.97 2.25 -14.87
CA ASP A 46 3.34 2.43 -13.46
C ASP A 46 2.59 1.46 -12.55
N ILE A 47 3.32 0.90 -11.58
CA ILE A 47 2.79 -0.04 -10.60
C ILE A 47 2.13 0.72 -9.44
N GLN A 48 0.84 0.49 -9.24
CA GLN A 48 0.06 1.07 -8.15
C GLN A 48 -0.15 0.03 -7.05
N ILE A 49 0.56 0.20 -5.93
CA ILE A 49 0.44 -0.71 -4.79
C ILE A 49 -0.64 -0.19 -3.84
N VAL A 50 -1.73 -0.94 -3.72
CA VAL A 50 -2.90 -0.56 -2.93
C VAL A 50 -3.24 -1.62 -1.87
N ASP A 51 -4.07 -1.23 -0.90
CA ASP A 51 -4.61 -2.18 0.08
C ASP A 51 -5.73 -3.03 -0.53
N ARG A 52 -6.12 -4.09 0.15
CA ARG A 52 -7.18 -5.01 -0.28
C ARG A 52 -8.54 -4.34 -0.46
N GLY A 53 -8.80 -3.24 0.26
CA GLY A 53 -10.05 -2.49 0.20
C GLY A 53 -10.32 -1.83 -1.17
N PHE A 54 -9.32 -1.81 -2.07
CA PHE A 54 -9.36 -1.14 -3.37
C PHE A 54 -9.67 -2.10 -4.52
N ARG A 55 -10.03 -3.35 -4.23
CA ARG A 55 -10.28 -4.37 -5.26
C ARG A 55 -11.32 -3.97 -6.32
N ASP A 56 -12.33 -3.18 -5.95
CA ASP A 56 -13.44 -2.81 -6.84
C ASP A 56 -13.10 -1.63 -7.77
N VAL A 57 -11.84 -1.18 -7.76
CA VAL A 57 -11.32 -0.11 -8.62
C VAL A 57 -10.25 -0.56 -9.61
N ALA A 58 -10.01 -1.87 -9.71
CA ALA A 58 -8.97 -2.42 -10.59
C ALA A 58 -9.19 -2.06 -12.07
N ALA A 59 -10.44 -2.09 -12.52
CA ALA A 59 -10.80 -1.73 -13.90
C ALA A 59 -10.50 -0.25 -14.20
N GLU A 60 -10.70 0.64 -13.22
CA GLU A 60 -10.39 2.06 -13.34
C GLU A 60 -8.89 2.33 -13.41
N PHE A 61 -8.08 1.59 -12.65
CA PHE A 61 -6.61 1.66 -12.75
C PHE A 61 -6.13 1.16 -14.13
N GLU A 62 -6.65 0.01 -14.57
CA GLU A 62 -6.30 -0.58 -15.87
C GLU A 62 -6.69 0.34 -17.03
N ALA A 63 -7.87 0.98 -16.97
CA ALA A 63 -8.32 1.94 -17.98
C ALA A 63 -7.43 3.20 -18.08
N LEU A 64 -6.69 3.51 -17.02
CA LEU A 64 -5.70 4.59 -16.98
C LEU A 64 -4.27 4.11 -17.33
N GLY A 65 -4.11 2.84 -17.71
CA GLY A 65 -2.81 2.27 -18.10
C GLY A 65 -1.95 1.84 -16.93
N TYR A 66 -2.48 1.75 -15.70
CA TYR A 66 -1.69 1.39 -14.51
C TYR A 66 -1.78 -0.09 -14.15
N ASP A 67 -0.68 -0.68 -13.67
CA ASP A 67 -0.66 -2.04 -13.12
C ASP A 67 -0.97 -2.01 -11.62
N MET A 68 -2.19 -2.36 -11.26
CA MET A 68 -2.62 -2.41 -9.86
C MET A 68 -2.14 -3.70 -9.18
N LYS A 69 -1.34 -3.55 -8.12
CA LYS A 69 -0.93 -4.66 -7.24
C LYS A 69 -1.58 -4.53 -5.86
N MET A 70 -2.15 -5.63 -5.38
CA MET A 70 -2.72 -5.74 -4.04
C MET A 70 -2.41 -7.11 -3.44
N PRO A 71 -2.37 -7.25 -2.10
CA PRO A 71 -2.16 -8.56 -1.50
C PRO A 71 -3.24 -9.56 -1.95
N GLY A 72 -2.81 -10.77 -2.32
CA GLY A 72 -3.66 -11.79 -2.93
C GLY A 72 -4.93 -12.14 -2.14
N LEU A 73 -5.98 -12.49 -2.89
CA LEU A 73 -7.29 -12.90 -2.39
C LEU A 73 -7.47 -14.41 -2.60
N LEU A 74 -8.10 -15.08 -1.62
CA LEU A 74 -8.55 -16.45 -1.84
C LEU A 74 -9.77 -16.44 -2.75
N ASP A 75 -9.74 -17.31 -3.76
CA ASP A 75 -10.94 -17.59 -4.54
C ASP A 75 -12.00 -18.28 -3.68
N LYS A 76 -13.26 -18.19 -4.13
CA LYS A 76 -14.43 -18.64 -3.36
C LYS A 76 -14.35 -20.09 -2.89
N ASN A 77 -13.60 -20.93 -3.61
CA ASN A 77 -13.45 -22.35 -3.34
C ASN A 77 -12.10 -22.71 -2.70
N ASP A 78 -11.19 -21.74 -2.59
CA ASP A 78 -9.84 -21.98 -2.11
C ASP A 78 -9.73 -21.76 -0.60
N LYS A 79 -9.01 -22.67 0.05
CA LYS A 79 -8.73 -22.58 1.49
C LYS A 79 -7.39 -21.90 1.77
N GLN A 80 -6.50 -21.82 0.78
CA GLN A 80 -5.18 -21.21 0.87
C GLN A 80 -4.72 -20.70 -0.50
N LEU A 81 -3.84 -19.70 -0.50
CA LEU A 81 -3.16 -19.23 -1.70
C LEU A 81 -2.16 -20.29 -2.17
N SER A 82 -1.86 -20.33 -3.47
CA SER A 82 -0.70 -21.08 -3.96
C SER A 82 0.60 -20.51 -3.34
N THR A 83 1.68 -21.27 -3.36
CA THR A 83 2.98 -20.80 -2.84
C THR A 83 3.44 -19.54 -3.58
N ASN A 84 3.23 -19.49 -4.89
CA ASN A 84 3.59 -18.35 -5.73
C ASN A 84 2.77 -17.12 -5.36
N ASP A 85 1.43 -17.24 -5.31
CA ASP A 85 0.54 -16.11 -4.97
C ASP A 85 0.77 -15.64 -3.53
N ALA A 86 1.08 -16.57 -2.61
CA ALA A 86 1.41 -16.24 -1.24
C ALA A 86 2.75 -15.47 -1.15
N ASN A 87 3.75 -15.85 -1.97
CA ASN A 87 5.04 -15.14 -2.03
C ASN A 87 4.87 -13.74 -2.63
N GLU A 88 4.13 -13.61 -3.72
CA GLU A 88 3.81 -12.31 -4.32
C GLU A 88 3.01 -11.42 -3.34
N SER A 89 1.98 -11.98 -2.70
CA SER A 89 1.19 -11.27 -1.68
C SER A 89 2.05 -10.76 -0.51
N ARG A 90 3.06 -11.55 -0.07
CA ARG A 90 4.04 -11.11 0.94
C ARG A 90 4.93 -10.00 0.42
N LEU A 91 5.39 -10.05 -0.84
CA LEU A 91 6.18 -8.98 -1.46
C LEU A 91 5.40 -7.67 -1.49
N ILE A 92 4.18 -7.69 -2.02
CA ILE A 92 3.29 -6.52 -2.08
C ILE A 92 3.08 -5.95 -0.67
N SER A 93 2.85 -6.81 0.32
CA SER A 93 2.69 -6.40 1.72
C SER A 93 3.95 -5.73 2.29
N LYS A 94 5.15 -6.19 1.91
CA LYS A 94 6.42 -5.57 2.31
C LYS A 94 6.63 -4.21 1.64
N CYS A 95 6.32 -4.07 0.36
CA CYS A 95 6.39 -2.78 -0.32
C CYS A 95 5.43 -1.75 0.29
N ARG A 96 4.22 -2.18 0.68
CA ARG A 96 3.21 -1.34 1.33
C ARG A 96 3.65 -0.79 2.70
N TRP A 97 4.70 -1.36 3.32
CA TRP A 97 5.28 -0.87 4.57
C TRP A 97 5.64 0.63 4.54
N VAL A 98 6.00 1.15 3.36
CA VAL A 98 6.33 2.58 3.16
C VAL A 98 5.13 3.47 3.53
N VAL A 99 3.94 3.12 3.05
CA VAL A 99 2.68 3.83 3.34
C VAL A 99 2.32 3.71 4.82
N GLU A 100 2.45 2.51 5.40
CA GLU A 100 2.19 2.28 6.82
C GLU A 100 3.13 3.10 7.72
N SER A 101 4.41 3.19 7.35
CA SER A 101 5.42 3.93 8.10
C SER A 101 5.21 5.44 8.02
N PHE A 102 4.78 5.96 6.87
CA PHE A 102 4.31 7.33 6.76
C PHE A 102 3.15 7.59 7.73
N HIS A 103 2.10 6.77 7.70
CA HIS A 103 0.95 6.94 8.58
C HIS A 103 1.31 6.79 10.06
N ALA A 104 2.25 5.93 10.42
CA ALA A 104 2.76 5.82 11.78
C ALA A 104 3.47 7.11 12.24
N ARG A 105 4.20 7.80 11.36
CA ARG A 105 4.80 9.11 11.64
C ARG A 105 3.73 10.20 11.73
N PHE A 106 2.74 10.18 10.85
CA PHE A 106 1.64 11.15 10.80
C PHE A 106 0.77 11.10 12.07
N LYS A 107 0.41 9.90 12.52
CA LYS A 107 -0.44 9.69 13.71
C LYS A 107 0.18 10.19 15.02
N LYS A 108 1.49 10.48 15.06
CA LYS A 108 2.18 11.06 16.24
C LYS A 108 1.92 12.56 16.42
N TRP A 109 1.30 13.23 15.46
CA TRP A 109 1.00 14.66 15.56
C TRP A 109 -0.21 14.89 16.45
N ARG A 110 0.02 15.45 17.65
CA ARG A 110 -1.00 15.61 18.71
C ARG A 110 -2.25 16.35 18.25
N PHE A 111 -2.09 17.34 17.38
CA PHE A 111 -3.21 18.11 16.82
C PHE A 111 -4.28 17.21 16.18
N PHE A 112 -3.88 16.13 15.49
CA PHE A 112 -4.80 15.21 14.81
C PHE A 112 -5.17 13.99 15.66
N SER A 113 -4.52 13.76 16.81
CA SER A 113 -4.85 12.64 17.70
C SER A 113 -5.99 12.97 18.68
N GLU A 114 -6.28 14.25 18.85
CA GLU A 114 -7.29 14.76 19.79
C GLU A 114 -8.55 15.22 19.06
N ARG A 115 -9.55 15.68 19.83
CA ARG A 115 -10.75 16.30 19.26
C ARG A 115 -10.34 17.63 18.62
N ILE A 116 -10.60 17.75 17.33
CA ILE A 116 -10.36 18.97 16.57
C ILE A 116 -11.60 19.85 16.66
N ASP A 117 -11.41 21.14 16.92
CA ASP A 117 -12.50 22.11 16.91
C ASP A 117 -13.11 22.22 15.51
N GLN A 118 -14.43 22.32 15.44
CA GLN A 118 -15.19 22.38 14.18
C GLN A 118 -14.74 23.52 13.27
N SER A 119 -14.24 24.62 13.82
CA SER A 119 -13.69 25.76 13.06
C SER A 119 -12.51 25.37 12.16
N PHE A 120 -11.75 24.33 12.51
CA PHE A 120 -10.64 23.84 11.70
C PHE A 120 -11.08 22.90 10.57
N LEU A 121 -12.34 22.47 10.52
CA LEU A 121 -12.81 21.49 9.53
C LEU A 121 -12.58 21.99 8.09
N LEU A 122 -12.82 23.28 7.83
CA LEU A 122 -12.60 23.90 6.52
C LEU A 122 -11.11 23.91 6.10
N ASN A 123 -10.20 23.86 7.08
CA ASN A 123 -8.76 23.93 6.85
C ASN A 123 -8.05 22.59 7.06
N ILE A 124 -8.77 21.52 7.44
CA ILE A 124 -8.16 20.25 7.83
C ILE A 124 -7.33 19.64 6.69
N GLY A 125 -7.82 19.72 5.46
CA GLY A 125 -7.08 19.27 4.26
C GLY A 125 -5.80 20.06 4.01
N LYS A 126 -5.74 21.35 4.38
CA LYS A 126 -4.52 22.16 4.27
C LYS A 126 -3.54 21.82 5.39
N LEU A 127 -4.03 21.69 6.62
CA LEU A 127 -3.21 21.36 7.79
C LEU A 127 -2.53 19.99 7.64
N THR A 128 -3.27 19.00 7.17
CA THR A 128 -2.72 17.65 6.92
C THR A 128 -1.61 17.68 5.86
N ARG A 129 -1.78 18.42 4.74
CA ARG A 129 -0.74 18.61 3.73
C ARG A 129 0.49 19.35 4.27
N ILE A 130 0.30 20.39 5.08
CA ILE A 130 1.41 21.09 5.76
C ILE A 130 2.21 20.10 6.61
N VAL A 131 1.53 19.24 7.36
CA VAL A 131 2.21 18.22 8.17
C VAL A 131 2.91 17.18 7.30
N ALA A 132 2.34 16.74 6.18
CA ALA A 132 3.02 15.87 5.24
C ALA A 132 4.30 16.52 4.68
N ALA A 133 4.25 17.79 4.28
CA ALA A 133 5.41 18.54 3.82
C ALA A 133 6.50 18.67 4.91
N CYS A 134 6.10 18.93 6.16
CA CYS A 134 7.03 18.92 7.30
C CYS A 134 7.65 17.53 7.52
N LEU A 135 6.88 16.45 7.38
CA LEU A 135 7.41 15.10 7.48
C LEU A 135 8.43 14.80 6.39
N ASN A 136 8.14 15.16 5.13
CA ASN A 136 9.08 15.01 4.01
C ASN A 136 10.38 15.80 4.22
N LYS A 137 10.28 17.02 4.79
CA LYS A 137 11.44 17.91 4.95
C LYS A 137 12.33 17.56 6.13
N TYR A 138 11.74 17.20 7.26
CA TYR A 138 12.45 17.14 8.55
C TYR A 138 12.60 15.73 9.11
N ARG A 139 11.86 14.73 8.61
CA ARG A 139 12.10 13.35 9.03
C ARG A 139 13.20 12.72 8.18
N PRO A 140 13.99 11.80 8.76
CA PRO A 140 14.85 10.93 7.98
C PRO A 140 14.03 10.17 6.93
N VAL A 141 14.65 9.83 5.81
CA VAL A 141 14.09 8.92 4.80
C VAL A 141 13.59 7.62 5.43
N LEU A 142 12.64 6.95 4.78
CA LEU A 142 12.08 5.70 5.31
C LEU A 142 13.06 4.52 5.19
N TYR A 143 13.82 4.52 4.11
CA TYR A 143 14.98 3.66 3.90
C TYR A 143 16.04 4.45 3.10
N ASP A 144 17.27 3.98 3.13
CA ASP A 144 18.37 4.55 2.35
C ASP A 144 18.82 3.53 1.29
N ALA A 145 18.57 3.86 0.02
CA ALA A 145 18.96 3.00 -1.10
C ALA A 145 20.48 2.75 -1.19
N ASN A 146 21.29 3.59 -0.55
CA ASN A 146 22.74 3.42 -0.50
C ASN A 146 23.21 2.63 0.72
N SER A 147 22.37 2.43 1.73
CA SER A 147 22.67 1.70 2.95
C SER A 147 22.87 0.21 2.68
N ASP A 148 24.03 -0.33 3.08
CA ASP A 148 24.33 -1.76 2.96
C ASP A 148 23.34 -2.62 3.76
N HIS A 149 22.84 -2.11 4.88
CA HIS A 149 21.83 -2.78 5.69
C HIS A 149 20.51 -2.93 4.93
N ASP A 150 20.04 -1.86 4.29
CA ASP A 150 18.75 -1.88 3.58
C ASP A 150 18.86 -2.71 2.29
N LYS A 151 20.01 -2.63 1.60
CA LYS A 151 20.34 -3.53 0.49
C LYS A 151 20.34 -5.00 0.93
N ALA A 152 20.93 -5.32 2.09
CA ALA A 152 20.92 -6.68 2.61
C ALA A 152 19.50 -7.18 2.94
N ILE A 153 18.62 -6.30 3.45
CA ILE A 153 17.20 -6.63 3.66
C ILE A 153 16.52 -6.92 2.32
N VAL A 154 16.69 -6.05 1.31
CA VAL A 154 16.09 -6.24 -0.01
C VAL A 154 16.58 -7.53 -0.65
N GLN A 155 17.90 -7.78 -0.63
CA GLN A 155 18.47 -9.02 -1.14
C GLN A 155 17.88 -10.24 -0.42
N ARG A 156 17.74 -10.16 0.90
CA ARG A 156 17.10 -11.24 1.68
C ARG A 156 15.64 -11.45 1.29
N ILE A 157 14.90 -10.40 0.94
CA ILE A 157 13.53 -10.51 0.44
C ILE A 157 13.54 -11.27 -0.88
N ILE A 158 14.40 -10.88 -1.83
CA ILE A 158 14.53 -11.51 -3.15
C ILE A 158 14.91 -13.00 -3.02
N ASP A 159 15.95 -13.32 -2.26
CA ASP A 159 16.41 -14.71 -2.05
C ASP A 159 15.32 -15.63 -1.46
N LEU A 160 14.39 -15.05 -0.70
CA LEU A 160 13.28 -15.79 -0.09
C LEU A 160 12.06 -15.93 -1.02
N LEU A 161 11.91 -15.08 -2.04
CA LEU A 161 10.83 -15.20 -3.01
C LEU A 161 11.01 -16.43 -3.91
N ASP A 162 12.25 -16.66 -4.35
CA ASP A 162 12.60 -17.79 -5.23
C ASP A 162 12.78 -19.10 -4.46
N ARG A 163 12.76 -19.05 -3.13
CA ARG A 163 12.97 -20.22 -2.30
C ARG A 163 11.72 -21.10 -2.30
N GLN A 164 11.87 -22.28 -2.87
CA GLN A 164 10.85 -23.31 -2.80
C GLN A 164 10.53 -23.69 -1.34
N SER A 165 9.24 -23.74 -1.00
CA SER A 165 8.78 -24.01 0.36
C SER A 165 9.11 -25.46 0.76
N THR A 166 9.98 -25.62 1.76
CA THR A 166 10.30 -26.96 2.31
C THR A 166 9.05 -27.64 2.87
N LEU A 167 8.13 -26.85 3.45
CA LEU A 167 6.85 -27.35 3.95
C LEU A 167 5.95 -27.83 2.82
N GLU A 168 5.88 -27.09 1.71
CA GLU A 168 5.13 -27.50 0.52
C GLU A 168 5.67 -28.83 -0.02
N LYS A 169 6.99 -28.95 -0.19
CA LYS A 169 7.63 -30.22 -0.59
C LYS A 169 7.20 -31.36 0.32
N LEU A 170 7.22 -31.13 1.64
CA LEU A 170 6.88 -32.14 2.64
C LEU A 170 5.38 -32.51 2.61
N VAL A 171 4.50 -31.53 2.43
CA VAL A 171 3.05 -31.77 2.31
C VAL A 171 2.73 -32.55 1.04
N SER A 172 3.34 -32.18 -0.09
CA SER A 172 3.17 -32.88 -1.37
C SER A 172 3.77 -34.28 -1.35
N SER A 173 4.97 -34.45 -0.80
CA SER A 173 5.65 -35.76 -0.74
C SER A 173 4.91 -36.75 0.15
N ASN A 174 4.31 -36.27 1.24
CA ASN A 174 3.67 -37.10 2.24
C ASN A 174 2.13 -37.09 2.14
N GLN A 175 1.57 -36.47 1.08
CA GLN A 175 0.12 -36.33 0.84
C GLN A 175 -0.67 -35.79 2.05
N LEU A 176 -0.04 -34.92 2.85
CA LEU A 176 -0.59 -34.45 4.13
C LEU A 176 -1.77 -33.47 3.97
N SER A 177 -2.04 -33.03 2.75
CA SER A 177 -3.18 -32.16 2.41
C SER A 177 -4.50 -32.93 2.29
N LEU A 178 -4.46 -34.26 2.18
CA LEU A 178 -5.64 -35.10 2.18
C LEU A 178 -5.99 -35.43 3.62
N ARG A 179 -7.15 -34.95 4.10
CA ARG A 179 -7.80 -35.61 5.24
C ARG A 179 -8.25 -36.99 4.74
N THR A 180 -7.44 -38.01 4.96
CA THR A 180 -7.90 -39.40 4.92
C THR A 180 -8.97 -39.54 5.99
N ASN A 181 -10.21 -39.81 5.55
CA ASN A 181 -11.33 -40.19 6.42
C ASN A 181 -11.02 -41.49 7.17
#